data_AF-A0A6P5GJ43-F1
#
_entry.id   AF-A0A6P5GJ43-F1
#
_cell.length_a   1.000
_cell.length_b   1.000
_cell.length_c   1.000
_cell.angle_alpha   90.00
_cell.angle_beta   90.00
_cell.angle_gamma   90.00
#
_symmetry.space_group_name_H-M   'P 1'
#
loop_
_entity.id
_entity.type
_entity.pdbx_description
1 polymer ?
#
loop_
_entity_poly.entity_id
_entity_poly.type
_entity_poly.pdbx_seq_one_letter_code
_entity_poly.pdbx_strand_id
1 'polypeptide(L)'
;MAIPARISRQHKSRAPPRTLARFLLLLVLLLLLVVVVVVVVAMVISILSFSSSSSSSSYDRYKEYCKHDNHRYVYWGERIDCPGKHCDSCAGLGHQESSLRCALEEALFLRRVFVMPSRMCINPIHNKKGILRRRSNNGSSEDRWEANFCAMDSLYDIDLISRTVPVILDNSKAWYQILLKSTRLGKRGIAHVQGISRAELKEKCMYSDVLLINRTASPLAWFTECKDRANRSSVMLPYSFLPRMASRRLRDAAEKSLQIEALLRDYDAVHVRRGDKMATRKDEFGVVRTLHPHLDRDTRPESIQRRIAKWIAPGRTIFIASNERTPGFFSPLSARYRLAYSSNFSEILDPVIENNYQLFIVERLVMSGAKTFVKTFREDENDLYLTDDPKKNNKNWQIPVYTADGEGT
;
A
#
# COMPACT_ATOMS: atom_id res chain seq x y z
N MET A 1 75.04 64.43 -60.65
CA MET A 1 75.52 63.15 -61.19
C MET A 1 74.86 62.04 -60.37
N ALA A 2 74.20 61.09 -61.03
CA ALA A 2 73.52 59.95 -60.40
C ALA A 2 74.51 58.91 -59.85
N ILE A 3 74.06 58.08 -58.89
CA ILE A 3 74.20 56.59 -58.80
C ILE A 3 73.74 56.12 -57.38
N PRO A 4 73.18 54.90 -57.21
CA PRO A 4 72.04 54.65 -56.32
C PRO A 4 72.31 53.76 -55.07
N ALA A 5 71.27 53.72 -54.23
CA ALA A 5 70.77 52.66 -53.32
C ALA A 5 71.73 51.67 -52.63
N ARG A 6 71.60 51.55 -51.30
CA ARG A 6 71.83 50.31 -50.56
C ARG A 6 70.76 50.10 -49.48
N ILE A 7 69.91 49.10 -49.68
CA ILE A 7 68.94 48.61 -48.69
C ILE A 7 69.65 47.58 -47.80
N SER A 8 69.57 47.76 -46.47
CA SER A 8 69.89 46.73 -45.49
C SER A 8 68.60 46.24 -44.82
N ARG A 9 68.32 44.94 -44.94
CA ARG A 9 67.25 44.23 -44.24
C ARG A 9 67.74 43.83 -42.85
N GLN A 10 66.97 44.14 -41.81
CA GLN A 10 67.03 43.41 -40.54
C GLN A 10 65.70 42.69 -40.26
N HIS A 11 65.84 41.42 -39.89
CA HIS A 11 64.81 40.44 -39.58
C HIS A 11 64.06 40.79 -38.28
N LYS A 12 62.72 40.90 -38.35
CA LYS A 12 61.84 40.86 -37.17
C LYS A 12 61.45 39.42 -36.89
N SER A 13 61.79 38.91 -35.71
CA SER A 13 61.31 37.63 -35.17
C SER A 13 59.80 37.68 -34.93
N ARG A 14 59.03 36.80 -35.61
CA ARG A 14 57.59 36.62 -35.38
C ARG A 14 57.35 35.79 -34.12
N ALA A 15 56.65 36.37 -33.14
CA ALA A 15 56.04 35.61 -32.05
C ALA A 15 54.89 34.73 -32.59
N PRO A 16 54.66 33.53 -32.03
CA PRO A 16 53.62 32.62 -32.50
C PRO A 16 52.21 33.19 -32.24
N PRO A 17 51.22 32.83 -33.07
CA PRO A 17 49.89 33.42 -33.02
C PRO A 17 49.16 33.01 -31.72
N ARG A 18 48.63 34.02 -31.02
CA ARG A 18 47.89 33.92 -29.74
C ARG A 18 46.70 32.93 -29.76
N THR A 19 46.26 32.49 -30.93
CA THR A 19 45.18 31.51 -31.15
C THR A 19 45.64 30.07 -30.90
N LEU A 20 46.88 29.72 -31.27
CA LEU A 20 47.43 28.38 -31.08
C LEU A 20 47.67 28.09 -29.59
N ALA A 21 48.16 29.09 -28.85
CA ALA A 21 48.41 29.00 -27.41
C ALA A 21 47.12 28.78 -26.61
N ARG A 22 46.01 29.42 -27.01
CA ARG A 22 44.69 29.23 -26.37
C ARG A 22 44.11 27.86 -26.66
N PHE A 23 44.30 27.35 -27.88
CA PHE A 23 43.85 26.01 -28.25
C PHE A 23 44.64 24.93 -27.51
N LEU A 24 45.96 25.09 -27.41
CA LEU A 24 46.83 24.22 -26.62
C LEU A 24 46.47 24.26 -25.13
N LEU A 25 46.16 25.43 -24.57
CA LEU A 25 45.74 25.57 -23.17
C LEU A 25 44.43 24.83 -22.90
N LEU A 26 43.43 24.95 -23.79
CA LEU A 26 42.16 24.24 -23.68
C LEU A 26 42.36 22.71 -23.77
N LEU A 27 43.24 22.26 -24.67
CA LEU A 27 43.53 20.84 -24.85
C LEU A 27 44.26 20.26 -23.63
N VAL A 28 45.18 21.02 -23.03
CA VAL A 28 45.85 20.66 -21.77
C VAL A 28 44.87 20.61 -20.60
N LEU A 29 43.96 21.59 -20.48
CA LEU A 29 42.91 21.59 -19.45
C LEU A 29 41.98 20.38 -19.57
N LEU A 30 41.63 20.01 -20.80
CA LEU A 30 40.75 18.86 -21.07
C LEU A 30 41.46 17.53 -20.75
N LEU A 31 42.75 17.42 -21.08
CA LEU A 31 43.59 16.28 -20.67
C LEU A 31 43.73 16.17 -19.14
N LEU A 32 43.94 17.29 -18.45
CA LEU A 32 44.01 17.31 -16.98
C LEU A 32 42.68 16.88 -16.35
N LEU A 33 41.54 17.31 -16.91
CA LEU A 33 40.22 16.87 -16.47
C LEU A 33 40.06 15.35 -16.61
N VAL A 34 40.48 14.78 -17.74
CA VAL A 34 40.42 13.33 -17.98
C VAL A 34 41.30 12.57 -16.97
N VAL A 35 42.52 13.05 -16.70
CA VAL A 35 43.41 12.44 -15.70
C VAL A 35 42.77 12.48 -14.30
N VAL A 36 42.17 13.60 -13.90
CA VAL A 36 41.47 13.72 -12.61
C VAL A 36 40.32 12.72 -12.51
N VAL A 37 39.50 12.58 -13.57
CA VAL A 37 38.40 11.61 -13.60
C VAL A 37 38.93 10.17 -13.49
N VAL A 38 39.99 9.82 -14.21
CA VAL A 38 40.60 8.48 -14.13
C VAL A 38 41.13 8.19 -12.73
N VAL A 39 41.80 9.16 -12.09
CA VAL A 39 42.33 9.00 -10.73
C VAL A 39 41.19 8.84 -9.71
N VAL A 40 40.12 9.63 -9.83
CA VAL A 40 38.94 9.50 -8.95
C VAL A 40 38.27 8.14 -9.13
N VAL A 41 38.09 7.68 -10.36
CA VAL A 41 37.52 6.36 -10.64
C VAL A 41 38.42 5.24 -10.10
N ALA A 42 39.74 5.34 -10.26
CA ALA A 42 40.69 4.37 -9.72
C ALA A 42 40.69 4.35 -8.19
N MET A 43 40.58 5.50 -7.53
CA MET A 43 40.44 5.59 -6.07
C MET A 43 39.13 4.98 -5.59
N VAL A 44 38.00 5.25 -6.27
CA VAL A 44 36.70 4.64 -5.94
C VAL A 44 36.75 3.12 -6.12
N ILE A 45 37.34 2.62 -7.21
CA ILE A 45 37.53 1.18 -7.43
C ILE A 45 38.44 0.59 -6.35
N SER A 46 39.49 1.29 -5.94
CA SER A 46 40.40 0.82 -4.89
C SER A 46 39.73 0.78 -3.51
N ILE A 47 38.89 1.76 -3.18
CA ILE A 47 38.11 1.80 -1.93
C ILE A 47 37.05 0.68 -1.91
N LEU A 48 36.38 0.45 -3.05
CA LEU A 48 35.44 -0.66 -3.21
C LEU A 48 36.15 -2.03 -3.16
N SER A 49 37.37 -2.12 -3.68
CA SER A 49 38.16 -3.36 -3.70
C SER A 49 38.82 -3.66 -2.35
N PHE A 50 39.27 -2.63 -1.62
CA PHE A 50 39.94 -2.77 -0.32
C PHE A 50 38.97 -3.14 0.81
N SER A 51 37.68 -2.83 0.65
CA SER A 51 36.62 -3.27 1.56
C SER A 51 36.34 -4.79 1.48
N SER A 52 37.00 -5.50 0.56
CA SER A 52 36.78 -6.92 0.29
C SER A 52 37.85 -7.86 0.83
N SER A 53 38.89 -7.34 1.50
CA SER A 53 40.05 -8.13 1.91
C SER A 53 40.32 -8.04 3.41
N SER A 54 39.53 -8.77 4.19
CA SER A 54 39.90 -9.17 5.55
C SER A 54 39.32 -10.54 5.91
N SER A 55 40.26 -11.47 6.13
CA SER A 55 40.14 -12.80 6.76
C SER A 55 39.15 -13.79 6.16
N SER A 56 39.64 -14.63 5.25
CA SER A 56 39.02 -15.91 4.94
C SER A 56 40.00 -17.06 5.11
N SER A 57 39.69 -17.95 6.06
CA SER A 57 40.17 -19.34 5.98
C SER A 57 39.13 -20.40 6.43
N SER A 58 37.89 -20.00 6.72
CA SER A 58 36.82 -20.97 6.98
C SER A 58 35.41 -20.55 6.50
N TYR A 59 35.23 -19.31 6.07
CA TYR A 59 33.93 -18.77 5.63
C TYR A 59 33.67 -18.93 4.12
N ASP A 60 34.72 -19.03 3.30
CA ASP A 60 34.60 -19.07 1.84
C ASP A 60 34.09 -20.41 1.30
N ARG A 61 34.20 -21.51 2.06
CA ARG A 61 33.67 -22.82 1.65
C ARG A 61 32.14 -22.89 1.69
N TYR A 62 31.46 -21.94 2.35
CA TYR A 62 30.00 -21.91 2.44
C TYR A 62 29.32 -21.05 1.36
N LYS A 63 30.06 -20.19 0.66
CA LYS A 63 29.50 -19.22 -0.30
C LYS A 63 29.30 -19.79 -1.71
N GLU A 64 29.86 -20.96 -2.01
CA GLU A 64 29.87 -21.54 -3.36
C GLU A 64 28.55 -22.25 -3.75
N TYR A 65 27.58 -22.36 -2.85
CA TYR A 65 26.30 -23.05 -3.12
C TYR A 65 25.11 -22.14 -3.49
N CYS A 66 25.28 -20.82 -3.56
CA CYS A 66 24.17 -19.86 -3.70
C CYS A 66 23.88 -19.42 -5.16
N LYS A 67 24.05 -20.30 -6.15
CA LYS A 67 23.68 -20.03 -7.56
C LYS A 67 22.96 -21.20 -8.21
N HIS A 68 21.65 -21.29 -7.97
CA HIS A 68 20.71 -21.92 -8.91
C HIS A 68 19.39 -21.16 -8.87
N ASP A 69 18.89 -20.78 -10.04
CA ASP A 69 17.60 -20.12 -10.25
C ASP A 69 16.46 -21.14 -10.04
N ASN A 70 16.32 -21.58 -8.80
CA ASN A 70 15.16 -22.30 -8.30
C ASN A 70 14.34 -21.30 -7.49
N HIS A 71 13.13 -21.01 -7.94
CA HIS A 71 12.16 -20.20 -7.18
C HIS A 71 12.12 -20.68 -5.72
N ARG A 72 12.30 -19.74 -4.80
CA ARG A 72 12.27 -19.92 -3.35
C ARG A 72 11.01 -19.29 -2.79
N TYR A 73 10.49 -19.83 -1.71
CA TYR A 73 9.15 -19.53 -1.21
C TYR A 73 9.18 -18.96 0.20
N VAL A 74 8.21 -18.13 0.52
CA VAL A 74 7.89 -17.70 1.89
C VAL A 74 6.40 -17.87 2.13
N TYR A 75 6.06 -18.49 3.25
CA TYR A 75 4.68 -18.80 3.66
C TYR A 75 4.45 -18.28 5.07
N TRP A 76 3.32 -17.61 5.28
CA TRP A 76 2.98 -16.96 6.56
C TRP A 76 1.83 -17.66 7.30
N GLY A 77 1.31 -18.76 6.74
CA GLY A 77 0.13 -19.45 7.26
C GLY A 77 -1.10 -19.25 6.37
N GLU A 78 -2.10 -20.10 6.59
CA GLU A 78 -3.36 -20.19 5.82
C GLU A 78 -4.35 -19.07 6.15
N ARG A 79 -4.12 -18.33 7.24
CA ARG A 79 -5.02 -17.31 7.77
C ARG A 79 -4.24 -16.05 8.10
N ILE A 80 -4.63 -14.95 7.45
CA ILE A 80 -4.07 -13.63 7.72
C ILE A 80 -4.30 -13.28 9.19
N ASP A 81 -3.26 -12.79 9.86
CA ASP A 81 -3.26 -12.45 11.28
C ASP A 81 -3.45 -13.64 12.24
N CYS A 82 -3.18 -14.87 11.82
CA CYS A 82 -2.93 -16.01 12.71
C CYS A 82 -1.41 -16.22 12.91
N PRO A 83 -0.91 -16.50 14.14
CA PRO A 83 -1.63 -16.69 15.42
C PRO A 83 -1.96 -15.38 16.16
N GLY A 84 -2.16 -14.28 15.44
CA GLY A 84 -2.42 -12.96 16.00
C GLY A 84 -3.78 -12.79 16.70
N LYS A 85 -4.02 -11.58 17.22
CA LYS A 85 -5.21 -11.21 18.01
C LYS A 85 -6.55 -11.54 17.32
N HIS A 86 -6.58 -11.48 15.99
CA HIS A 86 -7.78 -11.66 15.20
C HIS A 86 -7.91 -13.05 14.57
N CYS A 87 -7.11 -14.03 15.01
CA CYS A 87 -7.12 -15.37 14.44
C CYS A 87 -8.51 -16.06 14.52
N ASP A 88 -9.25 -15.84 15.61
CA ASP A 88 -10.56 -16.46 15.84
C ASP A 88 -11.77 -15.54 15.57
N SER A 89 -11.55 -14.24 15.36
CA SER A 89 -12.63 -13.22 15.25
C SER A 89 -12.64 -12.44 13.94
N CYS A 90 -11.56 -12.53 13.16
CA CYS A 90 -11.33 -11.88 11.88
C CYS A 90 -11.38 -10.35 11.92
N ALA A 91 -10.34 -9.70 11.42
CA ALA A 91 -10.29 -8.24 11.38
C ALA A 91 -11.08 -7.68 10.18
N GLY A 92 -11.38 -6.38 10.14
CA GLY A 92 -11.97 -5.74 8.95
C GLY A 92 -11.00 -5.74 7.75
N LEU A 93 -11.51 -5.62 6.52
CA LEU A 93 -10.71 -5.72 5.28
C LEU A 93 -9.44 -4.85 5.31
N GLY A 94 -9.55 -3.58 5.70
CA GLY A 94 -8.39 -2.68 5.73
C GLY A 94 -7.28 -3.10 6.70
N HIS A 95 -7.60 -3.84 7.76
CA HIS A 95 -6.60 -4.43 8.65
C HIS A 95 -5.92 -5.62 7.99
N GLN A 96 -6.71 -6.54 7.42
CA GLN A 96 -6.18 -7.72 6.73
C GLN A 96 -5.37 -7.35 5.50
N GLU A 97 -5.75 -6.32 4.73
CA GLU A 97 -4.95 -5.76 3.64
C GLU A 97 -3.61 -5.21 4.13
N SER A 98 -3.60 -4.53 5.27
CA SER A 98 -2.37 -4.02 5.89
C SER A 98 -1.41 -5.17 6.24
N SER A 99 -1.95 -6.30 6.71
CA SER A 99 -1.23 -7.53 7.02
C SER A 99 -0.75 -8.29 5.78
N LEU A 100 -1.63 -8.48 4.80
CA LEU A 100 -1.30 -9.12 3.53
C LEU A 100 -0.21 -8.35 2.78
N ARG A 101 -0.31 -7.02 2.75
CA ARG A 101 0.72 -6.16 2.16
C ARG A 101 2.07 -6.33 2.88
N CYS A 102 2.08 -6.49 4.20
CA CYS A 102 3.32 -6.73 4.93
C CYS A 102 4.02 -8.03 4.49
N ALA A 103 3.25 -9.12 4.35
CA ALA A 103 3.78 -10.39 3.86
C ALA A 103 4.30 -10.28 2.41
N LEU A 104 3.58 -9.56 1.54
CA LEU A 104 4.01 -9.27 0.17
C LEU A 104 5.30 -8.44 0.13
N GLU A 105 5.43 -7.42 0.98
CA GLU A 105 6.64 -6.60 1.10
C GLU A 105 7.84 -7.43 1.56
N GLU A 106 7.65 -8.37 2.50
CA GLU A 106 8.71 -9.28 2.91
C GLU A 106 9.13 -10.22 1.77
N ALA A 107 8.16 -10.83 1.06
CA ALA A 107 8.45 -11.68 -0.08
C ALA A 107 9.23 -10.94 -1.18
N LEU A 108 8.82 -9.70 -1.47
CA LEU A 108 9.52 -8.82 -2.39
C LEU A 108 10.94 -8.48 -1.92
N PHE A 109 11.12 -8.16 -0.64
CA PHE A 109 12.42 -7.87 -0.04
C PHE A 109 13.39 -9.07 -0.10
N LEU A 110 12.87 -10.28 0.15
CA LEU A 110 13.60 -11.54 0.13
C LEU A 110 13.78 -12.12 -1.28
N ARG A 111 13.13 -11.54 -2.30
CA ARG A 111 13.07 -12.07 -3.68
C ARG A 111 12.57 -13.51 -3.71
N ARG A 112 11.48 -13.77 -2.99
CA ARG A 112 10.83 -15.08 -2.89
C ARG A 112 9.40 -14.99 -3.44
N VAL A 113 8.89 -16.12 -3.92
CA VAL A 113 7.48 -16.28 -4.26
C VAL A 113 6.69 -16.35 -2.95
N PHE A 114 5.68 -15.50 -2.82
CA PHE A 114 4.79 -15.53 -1.67
C PHE A 114 3.74 -16.62 -1.85
N VAL A 115 3.63 -17.51 -0.87
CA VAL A 115 2.53 -18.47 -0.78
C VAL A 115 1.40 -17.77 -0.03
N MET A 116 0.46 -17.24 -0.80
CA MET A 116 -0.65 -16.43 -0.31
C MET A 116 -1.81 -17.33 0.16
N PRO A 117 -2.48 -16.98 1.27
CA PRO A 117 -3.74 -17.61 1.66
C PRO A 117 -4.76 -17.61 0.52
N SER A 118 -5.34 -18.76 0.21
CA SER A 118 -6.42 -18.89 -0.78
C SER A 118 -7.75 -18.32 -0.29
N ARG A 119 -7.85 -18.03 1.02
CA ARG A 119 -9.08 -17.52 1.65
C ARG A 119 -8.78 -16.26 2.47
N MET A 120 -9.73 -15.33 2.44
CA MET A 120 -9.77 -14.15 3.28
C MET A 120 -10.91 -14.30 4.29
N CYS A 121 -10.64 -14.07 5.57
CA CYS A 121 -11.71 -14.13 6.57
C CYS A 121 -12.60 -12.88 6.50
N ILE A 122 -13.90 -13.03 6.73
CA ILE A 122 -14.89 -11.98 6.68
C ILE A 122 -15.40 -11.76 8.11
N ASN A 123 -15.13 -10.58 8.65
CA ASN A 123 -15.69 -10.19 9.94
C ASN A 123 -17.24 -10.11 9.87
N PRO A 124 -17.98 -10.86 10.71
CA PRO A 124 -19.44 -10.90 10.68
C PRO A 124 -20.12 -9.55 10.91
N ILE A 125 -19.53 -8.65 11.72
CA ILE A 125 -20.05 -7.30 11.98
C ILE A 125 -20.16 -6.51 10.68
N HIS A 126 -19.22 -6.77 9.76
CA HIS A 126 -19.14 -6.09 8.49
C HIS A 126 -19.93 -6.78 7.39
N ASN A 127 -20.59 -7.94 7.59
CA ASN A 127 -21.23 -8.72 6.50
C ASN A 127 -22.76 -8.87 6.62
N LYS A 128 -23.49 -7.75 6.82
CA LYS A 128 -24.96 -7.78 6.98
C LYS A 128 -25.72 -8.20 5.71
N LYS A 129 -25.24 -7.87 4.50
CA LYS A 129 -25.93 -8.19 3.24
C LYS A 129 -25.86 -9.69 2.90
N GLY A 130 -24.72 -10.34 3.19
CA GLY A 130 -24.57 -11.80 3.05
C GLY A 130 -25.44 -12.60 4.02
N ILE A 131 -25.76 -12.04 5.19
CA ILE A 131 -26.66 -12.68 6.17
C ILE A 131 -28.14 -12.61 5.71
N LEU A 132 -28.53 -11.56 4.98
CA LEU A 132 -29.92 -11.41 4.49
C LEU A 132 -30.27 -12.39 3.36
N ARG A 133 -29.35 -12.67 2.42
CA ARG A 133 -29.57 -13.69 1.37
C ARG A 133 -29.59 -15.13 1.91
N ARG A 134 -28.99 -15.41 3.08
CA ARG A 134 -28.91 -16.77 3.64
C ARG A 134 -29.90 -17.07 4.77
N ARG A 135 -30.53 -16.06 5.39
CA ARG A 135 -31.58 -16.30 6.40
C ARG A 135 -32.81 -17.02 5.86
N SER A 136 -32.95 -17.17 4.54
CA SER A 136 -33.99 -17.99 3.91
C SER A 136 -33.68 -19.49 3.89
N ASN A 137 -32.44 -19.92 4.15
CA ASN A 137 -32.08 -21.34 4.17
C ASN A 137 -31.53 -21.74 5.56
N ASN A 138 -32.20 -22.70 6.19
CA ASN A 138 -31.75 -23.40 7.40
C ASN A 138 -30.48 -24.21 7.10
N GLY A 139 -29.32 -23.55 7.06
CA GLY A 139 -28.02 -24.16 6.83
C GLY A 139 -27.36 -24.69 8.11
N SER A 140 -26.55 -25.73 7.93
CA SER A 140 -25.77 -26.45 8.95
C SER A 140 -24.64 -25.61 9.58
N SER A 141 -23.95 -26.15 10.58
CA SER A 141 -22.77 -25.51 11.21
C SER A 141 -21.59 -25.31 10.25
N GLU A 142 -21.43 -26.15 9.22
CA GLU A 142 -20.40 -26.01 8.19
C GLU A 142 -20.71 -24.84 7.25
N ASP A 143 -22.00 -24.61 6.92
CA ASP A 143 -22.45 -23.46 6.13
C ASP A 143 -22.15 -22.12 6.83
N ARG A 144 -22.13 -22.12 8.17
CA ARG A 144 -21.75 -20.97 9.00
C ARG A 144 -20.24 -20.71 9.01
N TRP A 145 -19.40 -21.73 8.90
CA TRP A 145 -17.95 -21.60 8.81
C TRP A 145 -17.53 -21.05 7.44
N GLU A 146 -18.06 -21.65 6.36
CA GLU A 146 -17.86 -21.18 4.98
C GLU A 146 -18.37 -19.74 4.77
N ALA A 147 -19.40 -19.32 5.50
CA ALA A 147 -19.93 -17.95 5.44
C ALA A 147 -18.96 -16.87 5.94
N ASN A 148 -17.95 -17.24 6.73
CA ASN A 148 -16.98 -16.31 7.30
C ASN A 148 -15.71 -16.21 6.46
N PHE A 149 -15.66 -16.80 5.27
CA PHE A 149 -14.51 -16.67 4.38
C PHE A 149 -14.97 -16.40 2.95
N CYS A 150 -14.12 -15.73 2.17
CA CYS A 150 -14.25 -15.68 0.72
C CYS A 150 -12.93 -16.10 0.08
N ALA A 151 -13.01 -16.57 -1.15
CA ALA A 151 -11.83 -16.91 -1.93
C ALA A 151 -11.01 -15.62 -2.21
N MET A 152 -9.69 -15.71 -2.08
CA MET A 152 -8.80 -14.55 -2.25
C MET A 152 -8.89 -13.97 -3.66
N ASP A 153 -9.04 -14.83 -4.67
CA ASP A 153 -9.22 -14.50 -6.08
C ASP A 153 -10.59 -13.87 -6.40
N SER A 154 -11.58 -14.01 -5.51
CA SER A 154 -12.84 -13.27 -5.62
C SER A 154 -12.66 -11.77 -5.27
N LEU A 155 -11.68 -11.44 -4.42
CA LEU A 155 -11.39 -10.07 -3.99
C LEU A 155 -10.29 -9.44 -4.86
N TYR A 156 -9.24 -10.19 -5.17
CA TYR A 156 -8.04 -9.68 -5.83
C TYR A 156 -7.65 -10.48 -7.07
N ASP A 157 -7.07 -9.79 -8.03
CA ASP A 157 -6.50 -10.37 -9.24
C ASP A 157 -5.07 -10.85 -8.96
N ILE A 158 -4.93 -12.17 -8.76
CA ILE A 158 -3.65 -12.79 -8.37
C ILE A 158 -2.58 -12.62 -9.46
N ASP A 159 -2.98 -12.63 -10.73
CA ASP A 159 -2.08 -12.40 -11.86
C ASP A 159 -1.59 -10.95 -11.87
N LEU A 160 -2.48 -10.00 -11.58
CA LEU A 160 -2.10 -8.58 -11.50
C LEU A 160 -1.15 -8.30 -10.32
N ILE A 161 -1.38 -8.92 -9.15
CA ILE A 161 -0.44 -8.87 -8.01
C ILE A 161 0.91 -9.47 -8.43
N SER A 162 0.89 -10.60 -9.13
CA SER A 162 2.07 -11.36 -9.54
C SER A 162 3.00 -10.59 -10.50
N ARG A 163 2.51 -9.53 -11.15
CA ARG A 163 3.36 -8.61 -11.93
C ARG A 163 4.34 -7.81 -11.07
N THR A 164 4.07 -7.65 -9.78
CA THR A 164 4.93 -6.91 -8.84
C THR A 164 5.60 -7.83 -7.83
N VAL A 165 4.84 -8.74 -7.23
CA VAL A 165 5.34 -9.71 -6.25
C VAL A 165 4.88 -11.09 -6.69
N PRO A 166 5.78 -12.03 -7.04
CA PRO A 166 5.38 -13.37 -7.47
C PRO A 166 4.55 -14.06 -6.37
N VAL A 167 3.36 -14.53 -6.73
CA VAL A 167 2.41 -15.14 -5.79
C VAL A 167 1.90 -16.47 -6.33
N ILE A 168 1.74 -17.44 -5.43
CA ILE A 168 0.88 -18.61 -5.65
C ILE A 168 -0.10 -18.74 -4.49
N LEU A 169 -1.24 -19.38 -4.71
CA LEU A 169 -2.19 -19.69 -3.63
C LEU A 169 -1.82 -20.99 -2.91
N ASP A 170 -2.10 -21.05 -1.62
CA ASP A 170 -1.88 -22.22 -0.75
C ASP A 170 -2.83 -23.40 -1.01
N ASN A 171 -3.79 -23.27 -1.92
CA ASN A 171 -4.63 -24.37 -2.42
C ASN A 171 -4.22 -24.83 -3.83
N SER A 172 -3.14 -24.27 -4.39
CA SER A 172 -2.69 -24.59 -5.75
C SER A 172 -1.97 -25.95 -5.82
N LYS A 173 -2.05 -26.60 -6.99
CA LYS A 173 -1.23 -27.81 -7.28
C LYS A 173 0.26 -27.52 -7.13
N ALA A 174 0.70 -26.31 -7.49
CA ALA A 174 2.09 -25.87 -7.33
C ALA A 174 2.54 -25.92 -5.87
N TRP A 175 1.71 -25.42 -4.95
CA TRP A 175 2.00 -25.46 -3.52
C TRP A 175 2.18 -26.89 -2.99
N TYR A 176 1.30 -27.81 -3.37
CA TYR A 176 1.43 -29.22 -2.98
C TYR A 176 2.76 -29.83 -3.46
N GLN A 177 3.17 -29.55 -4.69
CA GLN A 177 4.47 -30.01 -5.21
C GLN A 177 5.66 -29.40 -4.46
N ILE A 178 5.56 -28.13 -4.07
CA ILE A 178 6.59 -27.46 -3.25
C ILE A 178 6.70 -28.11 -1.88
N LEU A 179 5.58 -28.42 -1.23
CA LEU A 179 5.56 -29.14 0.04
C LEU A 179 6.23 -30.51 -0.08
N LEU A 180 5.86 -31.32 -1.08
CA LEU A 180 6.49 -32.62 -1.33
C LEU A 180 8.02 -32.48 -1.56
N LYS A 181 8.43 -31.49 -2.38
CA LYS A 181 9.86 -31.21 -2.62
C LYS A 181 10.56 -30.77 -1.34
N SER A 182 9.92 -29.96 -0.51
CA SER A 182 10.50 -29.49 0.76
C SER A 182 10.75 -30.66 1.72
N THR A 183 9.82 -31.60 1.85
CA THR A 183 9.99 -32.79 2.69
C THR A 183 11.17 -33.65 2.21
N ARG A 184 11.32 -33.83 0.89
CA ARG A 184 12.44 -34.59 0.29
C ARG A 184 13.80 -33.94 0.53
N LEU A 185 13.86 -32.61 0.65
CA LEU A 185 15.11 -31.86 0.86
C LEU A 185 15.52 -31.74 2.34
N GLY A 186 14.72 -32.26 3.28
CA GLY A 186 15.03 -32.26 4.71
C GLY A 186 15.38 -30.87 5.24
N LYS A 187 16.55 -30.73 5.88
CA LYS A 187 17.04 -29.46 6.47
C LYS A 187 17.19 -28.30 5.46
N ARG A 188 17.31 -28.59 4.15
CA ARG A 188 17.36 -27.56 3.09
C ARG A 188 15.98 -27.27 2.48
N GLY A 189 14.96 -28.04 2.86
CA GLY A 189 13.62 -27.94 2.32
C GLY A 189 12.77 -26.88 2.99
N ILE A 190 12.71 -26.89 4.32
CA ILE A 190 11.88 -25.98 5.09
C ILE A 190 12.62 -25.43 6.31
N ALA A 191 12.51 -24.12 6.53
CA ALA A 191 12.96 -23.45 7.74
C ALA A 191 11.75 -22.83 8.44
N HIS A 192 11.50 -23.26 9.67
CA HIS A 192 10.50 -22.63 10.53
C HIS A 192 11.16 -21.46 11.27
N VAL A 193 10.60 -20.26 11.12
CA VAL A 193 11.18 -19.03 11.69
C VAL A 193 10.13 -18.25 12.47
N GLN A 194 10.51 -17.77 13.64
CA GLN A 194 9.66 -16.96 14.51
C GLN A 194 10.51 -15.87 15.17
N GLY A 195 10.02 -14.63 15.18
CA GLY A 195 10.73 -13.51 15.82
C GLY A 195 12.03 -13.07 15.10
N ILE A 196 12.24 -13.49 13.85
CA ILE A 196 13.43 -13.17 13.05
C ILE A 196 13.13 -12.02 12.09
N SER A 197 14.03 -11.05 12.00
CA SER A 197 13.86 -9.90 11.10
C SER A 197 14.03 -10.29 9.63
N ARG A 198 13.37 -9.55 8.72
CA ARG A 198 13.53 -9.75 7.28
C ARG A 198 14.99 -9.58 6.80
N ALA A 199 15.77 -8.73 7.46
CA ALA A 199 17.19 -8.53 7.16
C ALA A 199 17.99 -9.79 7.48
N GLU A 200 17.79 -10.39 8.66
CA GLU A 200 18.43 -11.64 9.03
C GLU A 200 18.03 -12.81 8.14
N LEU A 201 16.75 -12.88 7.72
CA LEU A 201 16.30 -13.89 6.74
C LEU A 201 17.00 -13.77 5.38
N LYS A 202 17.45 -12.56 5.03
CA LYS A 202 18.15 -12.29 3.78
C LYS A 202 19.65 -12.56 3.87
N GLU A 203 20.27 -12.20 5.00
CA GLU A 203 21.72 -12.23 5.17
C GLU A 203 22.26 -13.58 5.63
N LYS A 204 21.50 -14.32 6.46
CA LYS A 204 21.95 -15.61 7.01
C LYS A 204 21.73 -16.72 5.98
N CYS A 205 22.83 -17.35 5.53
CA CYS A 205 22.83 -18.43 4.52
C CYS A 205 21.82 -19.56 4.81
N MET A 206 21.66 -19.93 6.10
CA MET A 206 20.68 -20.95 6.50
C MET A 206 19.23 -20.64 6.10
N TYR A 207 18.87 -19.36 5.96
CA TYR A 207 17.55 -18.90 5.53
C TYR A 207 17.55 -18.44 4.08
N SER A 208 18.63 -17.85 3.58
CA SER A 208 18.67 -17.43 2.18
C SER A 208 18.53 -18.63 1.25
N ASP A 209 19.12 -19.79 1.58
CA ASP A 209 19.22 -20.92 0.64
C ASP A 209 18.16 -22.00 0.83
N VAL A 210 17.31 -21.89 1.85
CA VAL A 210 16.21 -22.84 2.07
C VAL A 210 15.14 -22.68 0.99
N LEU A 211 14.57 -23.79 0.52
CA LEU A 211 13.50 -23.77 -0.48
C LEU A 211 12.28 -23.00 0.06
N LEU A 212 11.83 -23.30 1.28
CA LEU A 212 10.64 -22.70 1.89
C LEU A 212 10.98 -22.11 3.27
N ILE A 213 10.66 -20.82 3.44
CA ILE A 213 10.59 -20.20 4.77
C ILE A 213 9.15 -20.30 5.24
N ASN A 214 8.91 -21.05 6.32
CA ASN A 214 7.64 -21.08 7.03
C ASN A 214 7.72 -20.10 8.20
N ARG A 215 7.16 -18.91 7.98
CA ARG A 215 7.24 -17.79 8.92
C ARG A 215 6.03 -17.79 9.85
N THR A 216 6.32 -17.89 11.14
CA THR A 216 5.35 -17.61 12.19
C THR A 216 5.38 -16.11 12.49
N ALA A 217 4.26 -15.45 12.19
CA ALA A 217 4.08 -14.04 12.48
C ALA A 217 3.85 -13.77 13.98
N SER A 218 3.98 -12.50 14.34
CA SER A 218 3.72 -11.95 15.66
C SER A 218 2.33 -12.35 16.21
N PRO A 219 2.23 -12.63 17.52
CA PRO A 219 0.96 -12.86 18.21
C PRO A 219 0.01 -11.66 18.23
N LEU A 220 0.41 -10.50 17.70
CA LEU A 220 -0.47 -9.34 17.55
C LEU A 220 -1.18 -9.33 16.19
N ALA A 221 -0.40 -9.27 15.11
CA ALA A 221 -0.87 -9.26 13.71
C ALA A 221 0.34 -9.33 12.78
N TRP A 222 0.15 -9.82 11.55
CA TRP A 222 1.20 -9.92 10.54
C TRP A 222 1.83 -8.57 10.22
N PHE A 223 1.04 -7.50 10.11
CA PHE A 223 1.59 -6.18 9.80
C PHE A 223 2.60 -5.66 10.84
N THR A 224 2.65 -6.23 12.05
CA THR A 224 3.62 -5.84 13.09
C THR A 224 5.04 -6.32 12.79
N GLU A 225 5.20 -7.32 11.91
CA GLU A 225 6.51 -7.78 11.43
C GLU A 225 7.19 -6.74 10.54
N CYS A 226 6.39 -5.95 9.82
CA CYS A 226 6.87 -4.80 9.07
C CYS A 226 7.03 -3.60 10.02
N LYS A 227 8.06 -3.65 10.86
CA LYS A 227 8.49 -2.54 11.71
C LYS A 227 8.78 -1.29 10.86
N ASP A 228 8.64 -0.12 11.48
CA ASP A 228 8.96 1.19 10.90
C ASP A 228 8.10 1.70 9.74
N ARG A 229 6.82 1.28 9.65
CA ARG A 229 5.86 1.96 8.74
C ARG A 229 5.68 3.46 9.01
N ALA A 230 6.08 3.97 10.18
CA ALA A 230 6.15 5.40 10.44
C ALA A 230 7.21 6.07 9.54
N ASN A 231 8.31 5.37 9.27
CA ASN A 231 9.29 5.76 8.28
C ASN A 231 8.83 5.29 6.88
N ARG A 232 8.04 6.13 6.20
CA ARG A 232 7.46 5.84 4.88
C ARG A 232 8.49 5.42 3.82
N SER A 233 9.77 5.78 3.99
CA SER A 233 10.85 5.37 3.08
C SER A 233 11.18 3.87 3.11
N SER A 234 10.75 3.15 4.16
CA SER A 234 10.96 1.70 4.32
C SER A 234 9.84 0.83 3.71
N VAL A 235 8.77 1.47 3.25
CA VAL A 235 7.57 0.85 2.66
C VAL A 235 7.85 0.57 1.18
N MET A 236 7.78 -0.70 0.78
CA MET A 236 8.04 -1.10 -0.61
C MET A 236 6.78 -1.06 -1.46
N LEU A 237 5.60 -1.29 -0.87
CA LEU A 237 4.32 -1.30 -1.57
C LEU A 237 3.41 -0.16 -1.07
N PRO A 238 2.88 0.69 -1.97
CA PRO A 238 2.01 1.79 -1.56
C PRO A 238 0.72 1.27 -0.89
N TYR A 239 0.10 2.10 -0.04
CA TYR A 239 -1.19 1.75 0.60
C TYR A 239 -2.29 1.45 -0.42
N SER A 240 -2.20 2.06 -1.61
CA SER A 240 -3.10 1.83 -2.73
C SER A 240 -2.80 0.56 -3.53
N PHE A 241 -1.77 -0.22 -3.19
CA PHE A 241 -1.39 -1.42 -3.95
C PHE A 241 -2.56 -2.41 -4.02
N LEU A 242 -2.95 -3.03 -2.90
CA LEU A 242 -4.06 -4.01 -2.88
C LEU A 242 -5.38 -3.45 -3.40
N PRO A 243 -5.82 -2.21 -3.05
CA PRO A 243 -7.02 -1.62 -3.64
C PRO A 243 -7.01 -1.55 -5.17
N ARG A 244 -5.84 -1.36 -5.81
CA ARG A 244 -5.70 -1.35 -7.28
C ARG A 244 -5.64 -2.76 -7.89
N MET A 245 -5.46 -3.79 -7.06
CA MET A 245 -5.36 -5.18 -7.46
C MET A 245 -6.70 -5.92 -7.33
N ALA A 246 -7.82 -5.20 -7.27
CA ALA A 246 -9.16 -5.79 -7.20
C ALA A 246 -9.39 -6.80 -8.32
N SER A 247 -10.16 -7.86 -8.06
CA SER A 247 -10.47 -8.89 -9.06
C SER A 247 -11.13 -8.29 -10.30
N ARG A 248 -10.93 -8.92 -11.47
CA ARG A 248 -11.47 -8.42 -12.74
C ARG A 248 -12.98 -8.15 -12.67
N ARG A 249 -13.74 -9.06 -12.06
CA ARG A 249 -15.20 -8.91 -11.88
C ARG A 249 -15.57 -7.63 -11.14
N LEU A 250 -14.84 -7.29 -10.07
CA LEU A 250 -15.09 -6.08 -9.28
C LEU A 250 -14.66 -4.81 -10.03
N ARG A 251 -13.56 -4.87 -10.79
CA ARG A 251 -13.13 -3.76 -11.65
C ARG A 251 -14.17 -3.48 -12.75
N ASP A 252 -14.62 -4.52 -13.44
CA ASP A 252 -15.63 -4.41 -14.50
C ASP A 252 -16.95 -3.87 -13.95
N ALA A 253 -17.36 -4.28 -12.74
CA ALA A 253 -18.55 -3.76 -12.07
C ALA A 253 -18.43 -2.28 -11.68
N ALA A 254 -17.25 -1.88 -11.14
CA ALA A 254 -16.97 -0.49 -10.84
C ALA A 254 -16.97 0.37 -12.11
N GLU A 255 -16.30 -0.08 -13.18
CA GLU A 255 -16.25 0.62 -14.47
C GLU A 255 -17.65 0.82 -15.06
N LYS A 256 -18.49 -0.21 -15.08
CA LYS A 256 -19.88 -0.09 -15.53
C LYS A 256 -20.68 0.91 -14.69
N SER A 257 -20.45 0.98 -13.38
CA SER A 257 -21.10 1.96 -12.51
C SER A 257 -20.66 3.40 -12.83
N LEU A 258 -19.40 3.60 -13.20
CA LEU A 258 -18.84 4.88 -13.63
C LEU A 258 -19.35 5.32 -15.02
N GLN A 259 -19.66 4.38 -15.90
CA GLN A 259 -20.17 4.66 -17.25
C GLN A 259 -21.63 5.13 -17.29
N ILE A 260 -22.36 5.11 -16.18
CA ILE A 260 -23.73 5.64 -16.14
C ILE A 260 -23.67 7.16 -16.21
N GLU A 261 -23.80 7.70 -17.42
CA GLU A 261 -23.63 9.12 -17.71
C GLU A 261 -24.55 10.02 -16.88
N ALA A 262 -25.76 9.55 -16.58
CA ALA A 262 -26.74 10.27 -15.78
C ALA A 262 -26.27 10.50 -14.32
N LEU A 263 -25.29 9.72 -13.82
CA LEU A 263 -24.90 9.71 -12.42
C LEU A 263 -23.40 9.99 -12.19
N LEU A 264 -22.48 9.25 -12.82
CA LEU A 264 -21.05 9.24 -12.44
C LEU A 264 -20.05 9.57 -13.56
N ARG A 265 -20.39 10.46 -14.50
CA ARG A 265 -19.43 10.89 -15.53
C ARG A 265 -18.38 11.90 -15.03
N ASP A 266 -18.81 12.90 -14.26
CA ASP A 266 -17.96 13.90 -13.59
C ASP A 266 -18.52 14.13 -12.19
N TYR A 267 -17.82 13.59 -11.19
CA TYR A 267 -18.28 13.55 -9.81
C TYR A 267 -17.12 13.72 -8.84
N ASP A 268 -17.48 14.03 -7.60
CA ASP A 268 -16.59 14.04 -6.45
C ASP A 268 -17.04 12.95 -5.47
N ALA A 269 -16.18 12.55 -4.55
CA ALA A 269 -16.48 11.51 -3.58
C ALA A 269 -16.28 12.00 -2.15
N VAL A 270 -17.16 11.55 -1.27
CA VAL A 270 -17.05 11.77 0.17
C VAL A 270 -17.17 10.42 0.88
N HIS A 271 -16.14 10.05 1.63
CA HIS A 271 -16.18 8.88 2.51
C HIS A 271 -16.50 9.30 3.95
N VAL A 272 -17.55 8.73 4.52
CA VAL A 272 -18.02 9.04 5.89
C VAL A 272 -18.02 7.78 6.76
N ARG A 273 -16.97 7.63 7.59
CA ARG A 273 -16.84 6.57 8.58
C ARG A 273 -17.28 7.08 9.95
N ARG A 274 -18.53 6.80 10.29
CA ARG A 274 -19.22 7.32 11.46
C ARG A 274 -19.81 6.21 12.32
N GLY A 275 -20.59 5.30 11.75
CA GLY A 275 -21.41 4.35 12.51
C GLY A 275 -20.65 3.45 13.50
N ASP A 276 -19.41 3.05 13.20
CA ASP A 276 -18.54 2.27 14.10
C ASP A 276 -17.70 3.12 15.05
N LYS A 277 -17.62 4.42 14.81
CA LYS A 277 -16.73 5.37 15.49
C LYS A 277 -17.44 6.27 16.50
N MET A 278 -18.77 6.25 16.49
CA MET A 278 -19.69 6.98 17.39
C MET A 278 -19.88 6.33 18.78
N ALA A 279 -18.99 5.41 19.19
CA ALA A 279 -19.12 4.73 20.47
C ALA A 279 -18.90 5.71 21.65
N THR A 280 -19.85 5.74 22.58
CA THR A 280 -19.79 6.57 23.79
C THR A 280 -19.82 5.72 25.05
N ARG A 281 -19.26 6.24 26.15
CA ARG A 281 -19.39 5.66 27.51
C ARG A 281 -19.66 6.75 28.54
N LYS A 282 -20.24 6.42 29.68
CA LYS A 282 -20.29 7.32 30.84
C LYS A 282 -19.06 7.12 31.71
N ASP A 283 -18.51 8.19 32.25
CA ASP A 283 -17.49 8.12 33.31
C ASP A 283 -18.13 7.93 34.70
N GLU A 284 -17.29 7.93 35.74
CA GLU A 284 -17.72 7.75 37.13
C GLU A 284 -18.68 8.85 37.63
N PHE A 285 -18.71 10.00 36.97
CA PHE A 285 -19.61 11.12 37.26
C PHE A 285 -20.85 11.12 36.35
N GLY A 286 -21.04 10.07 35.54
CA GLY A 286 -22.16 9.96 34.60
C GLY A 286 -22.01 10.79 33.33
N VAL A 287 -20.87 11.46 33.11
CA VAL A 287 -20.62 12.32 31.95
C VAL A 287 -20.31 11.47 30.72
N VAL A 288 -20.97 11.76 29.61
CA VAL A 288 -20.76 11.06 28.34
C VAL A 288 -19.38 11.42 27.76
N ARG A 289 -18.64 10.39 27.36
CA ARG A 289 -17.32 10.50 26.73
C ARG A 289 -17.28 9.75 25.41
N THR A 290 -16.45 10.22 24.49
CA THR A 290 -16.18 9.63 23.16
C THR A 290 -14.68 9.61 22.88
N LEU A 291 -14.26 8.72 21.98
CA LEU A 291 -12.88 8.69 21.46
C LEU A 291 -12.63 9.66 20.30
N HIS A 292 -13.70 10.18 19.70
CA HIS A 292 -13.67 11.16 18.61
C HIS A 292 -14.64 12.30 18.99
N PRO A 293 -14.16 13.33 19.70
CA PRO A 293 -15.00 14.39 20.25
C PRO A 293 -15.73 15.22 19.20
N HIS A 294 -15.16 15.44 18.02
CA HIS A 294 -15.74 16.30 16.98
C HIS A 294 -16.45 15.51 15.87
N LEU A 295 -16.19 14.20 15.77
CA LEU A 295 -16.69 13.36 14.68
C LEU A 295 -18.21 13.49 14.46
N ASP A 296 -19.02 13.53 15.52
CA ASP A 296 -20.47 13.65 15.39
C ASP A 296 -20.84 14.94 14.65
N ARG A 297 -20.38 16.07 15.19
CA ARG A 297 -20.60 17.40 14.67
C ARG A 297 -20.10 17.54 13.24
N ASP A 298 -18.87 17.12 12.98
CA ASP A 298 -18.18 17.36 11.71
C ASP A 298 -18.77 16.54 10.56
N THR A 299 -19.40 15.40 10.87
CA THR A 299 -20.00 14.50 9.87
C THR A 299 -21.53 14.65 9.74
N ARG A 300 -22.13 15.66 10.37
CA ARG A 300 -23.52 16.05 10.09
C ARG A 300 -23.64 16.67 8.69
N PRO A 301 -24.78 16.51 7.99
CA PRO A 301 -24.96 17.04 6.63
C PRO A 301 -24.62 18.52 6.48
N GLU A 302 -25.03 19.36 7.44
CA GLU A 302 -24.81 20.81 7.41
C GLU A 302 -23.32 21.16 7.57
N SER A 303 -22.60 20.39 8.39
CA SER A 303 -21.15 20.52 8.59
C SER A 303 -20.37 20.02 7.37
N ILE A 304 -20.76 18.86 6.82
CA ILE A 304 -20.19 18.32 5.58
C ILE A 304 -20.36 19.34 4.46
N GLN A 305 -21.57 19.87 4.26
CA GLN A 305 -21.86 20.86 3.23
C GLN A 305 -20.93 22.08 3.33
N ARG A 306 -20.77 22.64 4.53
CA ARG A 306 -19.88 23.79 4.78
C ARG A 306 -18.41 23.44 4.54
N ARG A 307 -17.96 22.27 5.00
CA ARG A 307 -16.57 21.81 4.87
C ARG A 307 -16.20 21.59 3.41
N ILE A 308 -17.02 20.86 2.66
CA ILE A 308 -16.71 20.48 1.28
C ILE A 308 -16.93 21.60 0.27
N ALA A 309 -17.72 22.64 0.59
CA ALA A 309 -17.95 23.78 -0.30
C ALA A 309 -16.67 24.55 -0.67
N LYS A 310 -15.58 24.36 0.09
CA LYS A 310 -14.24 24.90 -0.20
C LYS A 310 -13.57 24.23 -1.40
N TRP A 311 -13.99 23.01 -1.73
CA TRP A 311 -13.33 22.15 -2.73
C TRP A 311 -14.28 21.70 -3.84
N ILE A 312 -15.56 21.51 -3.51
CA ILE A 312 -16.59 20.99 -4.40
C ILE A 312 -17.63 22.09 -4.65
N ALA A 313 -17.76 22.48 -5.90
CA ALA A 313 -18.73 23.50 -6.30
C ALA A 313 -20.18 23.01 -6.15
N PRO A 314 -21.14 23.90 -5.83
CA PRO A 314 -22.57 23.57 -5.82
C PRO A 314 -23.05 22.98 -7.16
N GLY A 315 -24.06 22.11 -7.11
CA GLY A 315 -24.64 21.45 -8.28
C GLY A 315 -23.86 20.23 -8.80
N ARG A 316 -22.65 19.99 -8.29
CA ARG A 316 -21.86 18.80 -8.62
C ARG A 316 -22.47 17.53 -8.04
N THR A 317 -22.17 16.39 -8.67
CA THR A 317 -22.54 15.09 -8.13
C THR A 317 -21.51 14.64 -7.10
N ILE A 318 -21.99 14.21 -5.93
CA ILE A 318 -21.16 13.62 -4.89
C ILE A 318 -21.55 12.16 -4.67
N PHE A 319 -20.58 11.26 -4.84
CA PHE A 319 -20.71 9.87 -4.44
C PHE A 319 -20.41 9.73 -2.95
N ILE A 320 -21.35 9.21 -2.17
CA ILE A 320 -21.23 9.06 -0.72
C ILE A 320 -21.04 7.57 -0.39
N ALA A 321 -19.86 7.23 0.12
CA ALA A 321 -19.61 5.93 0.73
C ALA A 321 -19.60 6.08 2.26
N SER A 322 -20.51 5.39 2.94
CA SER A 322 -20.70 5.57 4.39
C SER A 322 -21.11 4.29 5.09
N ASN A 323 -20.74 4.18 6.36
CA ASN A 323 -21.26 3.15 7.27
C ASN A 323 -22.29 3.69 8.28
N GLU A 324 -22.82 4.89 8.03
CA GLU A 324 -23.99 5.42 8.72
C GLU A 324 -25.18 4.47 8.54
N ARG A 325 -25.94 4.25 9.61
CA ARG A 325 -27.01 3.26 9.66
C ARG A 325 -28.39 3.88 9.46
N THR A 326 -28.50 5.18 9.67
CA THR A 326 -29.74 5.93 9.58
C THR A 326 -30.10 6.16 8.11
N PRO A 327 -31.21 5.59 7.59
CA PRO A 327 -31.62 5.81 6.21
C PRO A 327 -31.86 7.30 5.95
N GLY A 328 -31.41 7.80 4.78
CA GLY A 328 -31.62 9.19 4.41
C GLY A 328 -30.84 10.22 5.23
N PHE A 329 -29.89 9.81 6.10
CA PHE A 329 -29.12 10.73 6.94
C PHE A 329 -28.45 11.86 6.13
N PHE A 330 -27.93 11.56 4.94
CA PHE A 330 -27.26 12.54 4.08
C PHE A 330 -28.20 13.27 3.11
N SER A 331 -29.52 13.04 3.18
CA SER A 331 -30.49 13.70 2.30
C SER A 331 -30.44 15.24 2.33
N PRO A 332 -30.12 15.93 3.44
CA PRO A 332 -30.04 17.40 3.42
C PRO A 332 -28.96 17.95 2.48
N LEU A 333 -27.92 17.17 2.15
CA LEU A 333 -26.91 17.57 1.16
C LEU A 333 -27.51 17.78 -0.25
N SER A 334 -28.68 17.21 -0.53
CA SER A 334 -29.37 17.36 -1.81
C SER A 334 -29.80 18.79 -2.11
N ALA A 335 -29.87 19.65 -1.09
CA ALA A 335 -30.14 21.08 -1.27
C ALA A 335 -29.06 21.80 -2.11
N ARG A 336 -27.84 21.24 -2.18
CA ARG A 336 -26.70 21.88 -2.86
C ARG A 336 -25.93 20.96 -3.81
N TYR A 337 -26.10 19.64 -3.71
CA TYR A 337 -25.39 18.65 -4.51
C TYR A 337 -26.33 17.57 -5.03
N ARG A 338 -25.96 16.93 -6.15
CA ARG A 338 -26.62 15.70 -6.61
C ARG A 338 -25.99 14.52 -5.86
N LEU A 339 -26.79 13.66 -5.24
CA LEU A 339 -26.27 12.58 -4.40
C LEU A 339 -26.28 11.25 -5.15
N ALA A 340 -25.16 10.53 -5.11
CA ALA A 340 -25.02 9.18 -5.62
C ALA A 340 -24.53 8.24 -4.51
N TYR A 341 -25.02 7.00 -4.54
CA TYR A 341 -24.73 5.94 -3.58
C TYR A 341 -24.52 4.61 -4.31
N SER A 342 -23.89 3.63 -3.65
CA SER A 342 -23.76 2.28 -4.22
C SER A 342 -25.12 1.63 -4.53
N SER A 343 -26.17 1.97 -3.77
CA SER A 343 -27.53 1.50 -4.04
C SER A 343 -28.12 2.00 -5.36
N ASN A 344 -27.62 3.10 -5.94
CA ASN A 344 -28.05 3.54 -7.27
C ASN A 344 -27.57 2.61 -8.39
N PHE A 345 -26.66 1.68 -8.10
CA PHE A 345 -26.06 0.75 -9.06
C PHE A 345 -26.40 -0.71 -8.74
N SER A 346 -27.47 -0.96 -7.99
CA SER A 346 -27.83 -2.31 -7.52
C SER A 346 -27.97 -3.32 -8.66
N GLU A 347 -28.49 -2.94 -9.83
CA GLU A 347 -28.60 -3.84 -10.99
C GLU A 347 -27.25 -4.35 -11.50
N ILE A 348 -26.19 -3.54 -11.38
CA ILE A 348 -24.82 -3.92 -11.75
C ILE A 348 -24.14 -4.67 -10.61
N LEU A 349 -24.36 -4.24 -9.37
CA LEU A 349 -23.65 -4.74 -8.20
C LEU A 349 -24.25 -6.03 -7.64
N ASP A 350 -25.56 -6.19 -7.57
CA ASP A 350 -26.22 -7.34 -6.95
C ASP A 350 -25.90 -8.72 -7.60
N PRO A 351 -25.61 -8.81 -8.91
CA PRO A 351 -25.13 -10.03 -9.53
C PRO A 351 -23.66 -10.39 -9.21
N VAL A 352 -22.85 -9.41 -8.79
CA VAL A 352 -21.39 -9.56 -8.60
C VAL A 352 -20.99 -9.58 -7.12
N ILE A 353 -21.74 -8.87 -6.28
CA ILE A 353 -21.45 -8.69 -4.86
C ILE A 353 -22.13 -9.78 -4.03
N GLU A 354 -21.32 -10.66 -3.46
CA GLU A 354 -21.71 -11.75 -2.57
C GLU A 354 -21.50 -11.40 -1.09
N ASN A 355 -20.55 -10.50 -0.81
CA ASN A 355 -20.23 -10.07 0.55
C ASN A 355 -19.82 -8.59 0.62
N ASN A 356 -19.83 -8.03 1.83
CA ASN A 356 -19.55 -6.62 2.01
C ASN A 356 -18.08 -6.21 1.77
N TYR A 357 -17.12 -7.14 1.73
CA TYR A 357 -15.74 -6.81 1.37
C TYR A 357 -15.63 -6.49 -0.12
N GLN A 358 -16.33 -7.28 -0.96
CA GLN A 358 -16.43 -6.99 -2.40
C GLN A 358 -17.11 -5.63 -2.64
N LEU A 359 -18.20 -5.33 -1.92
CA LEU A 359 -18.86 -4.02 -2.02
C LEU A 359 -17.88 -2.89 -1.65
N PHE A 360 -17.17 -3.05 -0.54
CA PHE A 360 -16.21 -2.06 -0.07
C PHE A 360 -15.03 -1.87 -1.04
N ILE A 361 -14.58 -2.92 -1.74
CA ILE A 361 -13.59 -2.81 -2.81
C ILE A 361 -14.15 -2.01 -3.99
N VAL A 362 -15.37 -2.30 -4.46
CA VAL A 362 -16.00 -1.55 -5.56
C VAL A 362 -16.20 -0.09 -5.21
N GLU A 363 -16.70 0.22 -4.01
CA GLU A 363 -16.85 1.60 -3.55
C GLU A 363 -15.51 2.33 -3.51
N ARG A 364 -14.41 1.66 -3.13
CA ARG A 364 -13.06 2.24 -3.21
C ARG A 364 -12.60 2.51 -4.64
N LEU A 365 -12.89 1.60 -5.57
CA LEU A 365 -12.59 1.82 -6.99
C LEU A 365 -13.34 3.05 -7.52
N VAL A 366 -14.64 3.16 -7.21
CA VAL A 366 -15.46 4.33 -7.56
C VAL A 366 -14.89 5.59 -6.90
N MET A 367 -14.58 5.59 -5.61
CA MET A 367 -14.00 6.77 -4.96
C MET A 367 -12.63 7.16 -5.56
N SER A 368 -11.83 6.18 -6.00
CA SER A 368 -10.50 6.44 -6.59
C SER A 368 -10.55 7.11 -7.96
N GLY A 369 -11.68 7.00 -8.68
CA GLY A 369 -11.91 7.68 -9.95
C GLY A 369 -12.49 9.10 -9.81
N ALA A 370 -12.81 9.54 -8.59
CA ALA A 370 -13.43 10.83 -8.35
C ALA A 370 -12.46 12.00 -8.61
N LYS A 371 -12.99 13.13 -9.08
CA LYS A 371 -12.21 14.36 -9.31
C LYS A 371 -11.63 14.91 -8.02
N THR A 372 -12.48 15.01 -6.99
CA THR A 372 -12.10 15.40 -5.63
C THR A 372 -12.53 14.28 -4.69
N PHE A 373 -11.64 13.84 -3.81
CA PHE A 373 -11.96 12.83 -2.81
C PHE A 373 -11.73 13.36 -1.40
N VAL A 374 -12.82 13.44 -0.62
CA VAL A 374 -12.80 13.90 0.78
C VAL A 374 -13.00 12.71 1.71
N LYS A 375 -12.02 12.45 2.58
CA LYS A 375 -12.06 11.39 3.57
C LYS A 375 -12.73 11.86 4.86
N THR A 376 -13.09 10.93 5.74
CA THR A 376 -13.55 11.31 7.08
C THR A 376 -12.42 11.88 7.91
N PHE A 377 -11.33 11.12 8.00
CA PHE A 377 -10.13 11.44 8.78
C PHE A 377 -8.98 11.74 7.83
N ARG A 378 -8.07 12.61 8.25
CA ARG A 378 -6.78 12.81 7.57
C ARG A 378 -5.87 11.60 7.77
N GLU A 379 -5.31 11.06 6.69
CA GLU A 379 -4.32 9.96 6.74
C GLU A 379 -2.96 10.41 6.18
N ASP A 380 -2.98 11.28 5.18
CA ASP A 380 -1.83 11.89 4.52
C ASP A 380 -1.88 13.42 4.58
N GLU A 381 -0.73 14.07 4.38
CA GLU A 381 -0.62 15.53 4.45
C GLU A 381 -1.51 16.23 3.43
N ASN A 382 -1.68 15.65 2.24
CA ASN A 382 -2.46 16.20 1.14
C ASN A 382 -3.92 15.74 1.12
N ASP A 383 -4.37 14.96 2.11
CA ASP A 383 -5.76 14.50 2.15
C ASP A 383 -6.72 15.67 2.40
N LEU A 384 -7.85 15.67 1.70
CA LEU A 384 -9.02 16.45 2.08
C LEU A 384 -9.83 15.64 3.09
N TYR A 385 -10.30 16.28 4.16
CA TYR A 385 -10.94 15.56 5.25
C TYR A 385 -12.04 16.33 5.98
N LEU A 386 -12.99 15.58 6.55
CA LEU A 386 -14.18 16.12 7.21
C LEU A 386 -13.92 16.54 8.67
N THR A 387 -13.23 15.71 9.44
CA THR A 387 -12.99 15.95 10.88
C THR A 387 -11.52 16.09 11.22
N ASP A 388 -11.21 17.02 12.14
CA ASP A 388 -9.87 17.20 12.69
C ASP A 388 -9.50 16.14 13.74
N ASP A 389 -10.45 15.26 14.11
CA ASP A 389 -10.16 14.11 14.96
C ASP A 389 -9.18 13.13 14.28
N PRO A 390 -8.24 12.52 15.03
CA PRO A 390 -7.33 11.55 14.45
C PRO A 390 -8.02 10.20 14.22
N LYS A 391 -7.73 9.55 13.08
CA LYS A 391 -8.28 8.21 12.74
C LYS A 391 -7.95 7.15 13.80
N LYS A 392 -6.72 7.22 14.33
CA LYS A 392 -6.22 6.41 15.44
C LYS A 392 -6.22 7.30 16.68
N ASN A 393 -6.88 6.87 17.75
CA ASN A 393 -6.89 7.59 19.01
C ASN A 393 -5.95 6.94 20.02
N ASN A 394 -5.52 7.72 21.00
CA ASN A 394 -4.68 7.27 22.11
C ASN A 394 -5.52 6.65 23.24
N LYS A 395 -6.74 6.18 22.93
CA LYS A 395 -7.75 5.73 23.90
C LYS A 395 -8.11 6.78 24.96
N ASN A 396 -7.87 8.05 24.67
CA ASN A 396 -8.27 9.16 25.54
C ASN A 396 -9.74 9.50 25.31
N TRP A 397 -10.56 9.35 26.36
CA TRP A 397 -12.01 9.55 26.30
C TRP A 397 -12.36 10.98 26.69
N GLN A 398 -12.91 11.73 25.74
CA GLN A 398 -13.12 13.17 25.83
C GLN A 398 -14.61 13.51 25.80
N ILE A 399 -14.96 14.72 26.25
CA ILE A 399 -16.34 15.22 26.17
C ILE A 399 -16.68 15.46 24.69
N PRO A 400 -17.81 14.96 24.17
CA PRO A 400 -18.24 15.24 22.81
C PRO A 400 -18.49 16.75 22.59
N VAL A 401 -18.12 17.24 21.42
CA VAL A 401 -18.36 18.62 20.98
C VAL A 401 -19.45 18.60 19.92
N TYR A 402 -20.56 19.30 20.20
CA TYR A 402 -21.73 19.33 19.31
C TYR A 402 -21.91 20.67 18.60
N THR A 403 -21.36 21.75 19.13
CA THR A 403 -21.47 23.11 18.59
C THR A 403 -20.33 23.42 17.62
N ALA A 404 -20.61 24.26 16.62
CA ALA A 404 -19.57 24.78 15.73
C ALA A 404 -18.66 25.76 16.49
N ASP A 405 -17.37 25.75 16.18
CA ASP A 405 -16.43 26.71 16.76
C ASP A 405 -16.89 28.13 16.36
N GLY A 406 -17.26 28.95 17.34
CA GLY A 406 -17.78 30.31 17.14
C GLY A 406 -19.28 30.52 17.46
N GLU A 407 -20.03 29.49 17.85
CA GLU A 407 -21.43 29.64 18.32
C GLU A 407 -21.54 29.81 19.86
N GLY A 408 -20.45 30.26 20.50
CA GLY A 408 -20.31 30.36 21.96
C GLY A 408 -19.67 31.66 22.43
N THR A 409 -19.92 32.78 21.75
CA THR A 409 -19.66 34.15 22.23
C THR A 409 -20.75 35.07 21.77
#